data_AF-A0A7C4YWG4-F1
#
_entry.id   AF-A0A7C4YWG4-F1
#
_cell.length_a   1.000
_cell.length_b   1.000
_cell.length_c   1.000
_cell.angle_alpha   90.00
_cell.angle_beta   90.00
_cell.angle_gamma   90.00
#
_symmetry.space_group_name_H-M   'P 1'
#
loop_
_entity.id
_entity.type
_entity.pdbx_description
1 polymer ?
#
loop_
_entity_poly.entity_id
_entity_poly.type
_entity_poly.pdbx_seq_one_letter_code
_entity_poly.pdbx_strand_id
1 'polypeptide(L)'
;MTHALRRFWSDDSGALLATEWIFIATILVIGLIVGLTSVRNAVLNEMEEVAAAIGSLSQSFSFGGIAGCCDFTNGSAFSDQPGLFPIDACVESQLSPAIPCPD
;
A
#
# COMPACT_ATOMS: atom_id res chain seq x y z
N MET A 1 -66.16 6.17 3.49
CA MET A 1 -64.93 5.35 3.57
C MET A 1 -64.01 5.52 2.36
N THR A 2 -64.54 5.69 1.15
CA THR A 2 -63.77 5.88 -0.10
C THR A 2 -62.88 7.14 -0.15
N HIS A 3 -63.26 8.21 0.57
CA HIS A 3 -62.48 9.46 0.62
C HIS A 3 -61.17 9.37 1.40
N ALA A 4 -61.09 8.53 2.44
CA ALA A 4 -59.86 8.33 3.20
C ALA A 4 -58.83 7.52 2.39
N LEU A 5 -59.29 6.48 1.70
CA LEU A 5 -58.46 5.64 0.82
C LEU A 5 -57.86 6.42 -0.36
N ARG A 6 -58.61 7.34 -0.96
CA ARG A 6 -58.08 8.24 -2.00
C ARG A 6 -57.05 9.25 -1.47
N ARG A 7 -57.20 9.68 -0.22
CA ARG A 7 -56.26 10.62 0.42
C ARG A 7 -54.92 9.98 0.70
N PHE A 8 -54.90 8.73 1.17
CA PHE A 8 -53.65 7.98 1.34
C PHE A 8 -52.99 7.63 0.01
N TRP A 9 -53.77 7.40 -1.05
CA TRP A 9 -53.21 7.10 -2.38
C TRP A 9 -52.61 8.35 -3.06
N SER A 10 -53.14 9.55 -2.81
CA SER A 10 -52.60 10.80 -3.35
C SER A 10 -51.68 11.55 -2.38
N ASP A 11 -51.24 10.89 -1.31
CA ASP A 11 -50.30 11.47 -0.35
C ASP A 11 -48.85 11.19 -0.80
N ASP A 12 -48.39 11.95 -1.79
CA ASP A 12 -46.97 12.02 -2.17
C ASP A 12 -46.12 12.73 -1.09
N SER A 13 -46.75 13.28 -0.03
CA SER A 13 -46.06 13.83 1.14
C SER A 13 -45.46 12.75 2.04
N GLY A 14 -45.76 11.47 1.74
CA GLY A 14 -45.16 10.28 2.35
C GLY A 14 -43.87 9.84 1.66
N ALA A 15 -43.15 10.71 0.94
CA ALA A 15 -41.74 10.47 0.69
C ALA A 15 -41.08 10.17 2.04
N LEU A 16 -40.50 8.98 2.15
CA LEU A 16 -39.71 8.47 3.26
C LEU A 16 -38.45 9.35 3.42
N LEU A 17 -38.66 10.61 3.81
CA LEU A 17 -37.68 11.71 3.80
C LEU A 17 -36.41 11.41 4.61
N ALA A 18 -36.47 10.43 5.51
CA ALA A 18 -35.33 9.99 6.31
C ALA A 18 -34.74 8.64 5.86
N THR A 19 -35.56 7.63 5.60
CA THR A 19 -35.07 6.26 5.37
C THR A 19 -34.49 6.05 3.98
N GLU A 20 -34.99 6.73 2.94
CA GLU A 20 -34.43 6.62 1.59
C GLU A 20 -33.00 7.20 1.53
N TRP A 21 -32.80 8.38 2.13
CA TRP A 21 -31.48 9.01 2.23
C TRP A 21 -30.51 8.23 3.11
N ILE A 22 -30.99 7.62 4.20
CA ILE A 22 -30.14 6.76 5.04
C ILE A 22 -29.68 5.53 4.27
N PHE A 23 -30.54 4.95 3.43
CA PHE A 23 -30.21 3.77 2.63
C PHE A 23 -29.16 4.08 1.56
N ILE A 24 -29.26 5.25 0.90
CA ILE A 24 -28.23 5.71 -0.03
C ILE A 24 -26.93 6.04 0.70
N ALA A 25 -27.01 6.69 1.86
CA ALA A 25 -25.83 7.07 2.66
C ALA A 25 -25.05 5.84 3.14
N THR A 26 -25.72 4.76 3.57
CA THR A 26 -25.02 3.54 4.00
C THR A 26 -24.30 2.85 2.83
N ILE A 27 -24.92 2.77 1.65
CA ILE A 27 -24.28 2.23 0.45
C ILE A 27 -23.06 3.08 0.05
N LEU A 28 -23.18 4.41 0.11
CA LEU A 28 -22.08 5.32 -0.18
C LEU A 28 -20.91 5.11 0.79
N VAL A 29 -21.19 5.02 2.10
CA VAL A 29 -20.14 4.81 3.11
C VAL A 29 -19.43 3.47 2.91
N ILE A 30 -20.16 2.39 2.62
CA ILE A 30 -19.54 1.08 2.33
C ILE A 30 -18.65 1.16 1.09
N GLY A 31 -19.12 1.82 0.03
CA GLY A 31 -18.32 2.04 -1.19
C GLY A 31 -17.07 2.89 -0.93
N LEU A 32 -17.18 3.93 -0.09
CA LEU A 32 -16.06 4.79 0.27
C LEU A 32 -15.03 4.03 1.10
N ILE A 33 -15.44 3.18 2.05
CA ILE A 33 -14.52 2.36 2.83
C ILE A 33 -13.69 1.46 1.91
N VAL A 34 -14.35 0.71 1.01
CA VAL A 34 -13.63 -0.16 0.07
C VAL A 34 -12.71 0.64 -0.85
N GLY A 35 -13.20 1.76 -1.40
CA GLY A 35 -12.39 2.64 -2.25
C GLY A 35 -11.19 3.27 -1.53
N LEU A 36 -11.33 3.65 -0.26
CA LEU A 36 -10.24 4.21 0.52
C LEU A 36 -9.22 3.12 0.90
N THR A 37 -9.68 1.90 1.19
CA THR A 37 -8.78 0.77 1.43
C THR A 37 -7.96 0.41 0.18
N SER A 38 -8.57 0.45 -1.02
CA SER A 38 -7.82 0.21 -2.25
C SER A 38 -6.80 1.30 -2.54
N VAL A 39 -7.13 2.57 -2.31
CA VAL A 39 -6.17 3.68 -2.45
C VAL A 39 -5.02 3.54 -1.48
N ARG A 40 -5.30 3.19 -0.22
CA ARG A 40 -4.27 2.91 0.79
C ARG A 40 -3.33 1.80 0.30
N ASN A 41 -3.88 0.68 -0.15
CA ASN A 41 -3.07 -0.46 -0.59
C ASN A 41 -2.23 -0.12 -1.82
N ALA A 42 -2.77 0.64 -2.78
CA ALA A 42 -2.02 1.11 -3.93
C ALA A 42 -0.84 2.00 -3.51
N VAL A 43 -1.05 2.96 -2.61
CA VAL A 43 0.04 3.82 -2.11
C VAL A 43 1.10 3.02 -1.35
N LEU A 44 0.69 2.03 -0.54
CA LEU A 44 1.63 1.16 0.17
C LEU A 44 2.49 0.36 -0.80
N ASN A 45 1.90 -0.19 -1.86
CA ASN A 45 2.62 -0.93 -2.88
C ASN A 45 3.67 -0.06 -3.59
N GLU A 46 3.30 1.16 -3.97
CA GLU A 46 4.24 2.10 -4.58
C GLU A 46 5.37 2.50 -3.60
N MET A 47 5.06 2.65 -2.30
CA MET A 47 6.10 2.94 -1.29
C MET A 47 7.06 1.77 -1.07
N GLU A 48 6.57 0.52 -1.17
CA GLU A 48 7.40 -0.67 -1.15
C GLU A 48 8.35 -0.71 -2.35
N GLU A 49 7.82 -0.45 -3.56
CA GLU A 49 8.65 -0.37 -4.76
C GLU A 49 9.68 0.76 -4.69
N VAL A 50 9.32 1.93 -4.14
CA VAL A 50 10.26 3.03 -3.87
C VAL A 50 11.34 2.60 -2.87
N ALA A 51 10.99 1.89 -1.80
CA ALA A 51 11.96 1.39 -0.83
C ALA A 51 12.94 0.40 -1.49
N ALA A 52 12.43 -0.55 -2.28
CA ALA A 52 13.25 -1.50 -3.02
C ALA A 52 14.16 -0.79 -4.03
N ALA A 53 13.66 0.23 -4.73
CA ALA A 53 14.46 1.04 -5.65
C ALA A 53 15.62 1.75 -4.92
N ILE A 54 15.36 2.33 -3.75
CA ILE A 54 16.41 2.95 -2.92
C ILE A 54 17.43 1.90 -2.46
N GLY A 55 16.99 0.70 -2.05
CA GLY A 55 17.88 -0.40 -1.64
C GLY A 55 18.72 -0.98 -2.77
N SER A 56 18.24 -0.87 -4.01
CA SER A 56 18.96 -1.31 -5.21
C SER A 56 20.06 -0.34 -5.65
N LEU A 57 20.15 0.84 -5.05
CA LEU A 57 21.22 1.79 -5.34
C LEU A 57 22.58 1.20 -4.94
N SER A 58 23.57 1.36 -5.82
CA SER A 58 24.93 0.89 -5.54
C SER A 58 25.59 1.76 -4.47
N GLN A 59 25.69 1.24 -3.23
CA GLN A 59 26.43 1.88 -2.14
C GLN A 59 27.91 1.44 -2.09
N SER A 60 28.40 0.84 -3.18
CA SER A 60 29.79 0.37 -3.30
C SER A 60 30.71 1.49 -3.80
N PHE A 61 31.93 1.56 -3.27
CA PHE A 61 32.97 2.45 -3.78
C PHE A 61 34.31 1.73 -3.89
N SER A 62 35.15 2.18 -4.82
CA SER A 62 36.54 1.73 -4.94
C SER A 62 37.39 2.85 -5.51
N PHE A 63 38.50 3.15 -4.84
CA PHE A 63 39.53 4.01 -5.38
C PHE A 63 40.92 3.40 -5.17
N GLY A 64 41.77 3.61 -6.18
CA GLY A 64 43.14 3.11 -6.19
C GLY A 64 44.08 3.92 -5.30
N GLY A 65 45.07 3.24 -4.74
CA GLY A 65 46.23 3.88 -4.13
C GLY A 65 47.16 4.50 -5.17
N ILE A 66 48.06 5.38 -4.74
CA ILE A 66 49.05 6.03 -5.60
C ILE A 66 50.44 5.63 -5.11
N ALA A 67 51.33 5.22 -6.02
CA ALA A 67 52.71 4.85 -5.71
C ALA A 67 53.70 5.70 -6.53
N GLY A 68 54.72 6.22 -5.86
CA GLY A 68 55.83 6.98 -6.44
C GLY A 68 57.18 6.28 -6.23
N CYS A 69 58.28 6.96 -6.55
CA CYS A 69 59.63 6.39 -6.55
C CYS A 69 60.06 5.77 -5.20
N CYS A 70 59.58 6.32 -4.08
CA CYS A 70 59.94 5.88 -2.73
C CYS A 70 58.77 5.88 -1.72
N ASP A 71 57.53 6.05 -2.16
CA ASP A 71 56.37 6.19 -1.27
C ASP A 71 55.11 5.58 -1.91
N PHE A 72 54.19 5.13 -1.08
CA PHE A 72 52.91 4.61 -1.53
C PHE A 72 51.79 4.94 -0.54
N THR A 73 50.64 5.30 -1.08
CA THR A 73 49.38 5.39 -0.33
C THR A 73 48.48 4.26 -0.78
N ASN A 74 47.92 3.52 0.17
CA ASN A 74 46.99 2.44 -0.13
C ASN A 74 45.64 3.01 -0.57
N GLY A 75 44.96 2.30 -1.48
CA GLY A 75 43.59 2.62 -1.87
C GLY A 75 42.60 2.14 -0.81
N SER A 76 41.30 2.33 -1.08
CA SER A 76 40.27 1.64 -0.31
C SER A 76 39.07 1.32 -1.18
N ALA A 77 38.37 0.26 -0.79
CA ALA A 77 37.17 -0.18 -1.45
C ALA A 77 36.19 -0.73 -0.42
N PHE A 78 34.91 -0.55 -0.70
CA PHE A 78 33.79 -1.14 0.00
C PHE A 78 32.82 -1.71 -1.04
N SER A 79 32.45 -2.97 -0.86
CA SER A 79 31.44 -3.63 -1.69
C SER A 79 30.22 -3.87 -0.82
N ASP A 80 29.14 -3.18 -1.17
CA ASP A 80 27.80 -3.47 -0.67
C ASP A 80 27.10 -4.44 -1.63
N GLN A 81 26.39 -5.42 -1.08
CA GLN A 81 25.58 -6.33 -1.88
C GLN A 81 24.14 -5.82 -1.84
N PRO A 82 23.53 -5.46 -2.99
CA PRO A 82 22.19 -4.88 -3.00
C PRO A 82 21.21 -5.87 -2.36
N GLY A 83 20.61 -5.45 -1.25
CA GLY A 83 19.55 -6.17 -0.57
C GLY A 83 18.20 -5.64 -1.02
N LEU A 84 17.27 -6.55 -1.30
CA LEU A 84 15.85 -6.18 -1.33
C LEU A 84 15.41 -5.97 0.13
N PHE A 85 14.65 -4.91 0.41
CA PHE A 85 13.96 -4.78 1.69
C PHE A 85 12.70 -5.65 1.62
N PRO A 86 12.64 -6.82 2.28
CA PRO A 86 11.42 -7.60 2.29
C PRO A 86 10.46 -6.92 3.28
N ILE A 87 9.54 -6.10 2.76
CA ILE A 87 8.45 -5.52 3.55
C ILE A 87 7.32 -6.56 3.76
N ASP A 88 7.46 -7.74 3.16
CA ASP A 88 6.62 -8.88 3.41
C ASP A 88 7.30 -9.84 4.42
N ALA A 89 6.86 -9.80 5.67
CA ALA A 89 7.32 -10.76 6.69
C ALA A 89 6.75 -12.17 6.47
N CYS A 90 5.96 -12.38 5.40
CA CYS A 90 5.22 -13.62 5.15
C CYS A 90 5.16 -13.99 3.65
N VAL A 91 6.25 -13.91 2.89
CA VAL A 91 6.33 -14.52 1.55
C VAL A 91 7.32 -15.67 1.53
N GLU A 92 6.82 -16.81 1.03
CA GLU A 92 7.61 -17.98 0.64
C GLU A 92 8.87 -17.54 -0.09
N SER A 93 9.99 -17.66 0.61
CA SER A 93 11.30 -17.75 0.01
C SER A 93 11.24 -18.83 -1.06
N GLN A 94 11.34 -18.44 -2.34
CA GLN A 94 11.66 -19.36 -3.44
C GLN A 94 13.09 -19.95 -3.31
N LEU A 95 13.63 -20.02 -2.09
CA LEU A 95 14.76 -20.86 -1.72
C LEU A 95 14.76 -21.18 -0.21
N SER A 96 14.25 -22.37 0.16
CA SER A 96 14.43 -23.09 1.45
C SER A 96 13.48 -22.70 2.62
N PRO A 97 13.18 -23.64 3.53
CA PRO A 97 11.83 -24.01 3.96
C PRO A 97 11.18 -22.90 4.79
N ALA A 98 10.00 -22.46 4.33
CA ALA A 98 9.16 -21.53 5.06
C ALA A 98 8.86 -22.05 6.47
N ILE A 99 9.23 -21.27 7.48
CA ILE A 99 8.63 -21.38 8.81
C ILE A 99 7.17 -20.92 8.63
N PRO A 100 6.16 -21.76 8.93
CA PRO A 100 4.78 -21.35 8.77
C PRO A 100 4.45 -20.22 9.74
N CYS A 101 3.77 -19.19 9.23
CA CYS A 101 3.23 -18.11 10.06
C CYS A 101 2.23 -18.70 11.07
N PRO A 102 2.23 -18.25 12.34
CA PRO A 102 1.21 -18.63 13.30
C PRO A 102 -0.15 -18.05 12.88
N ASP A 103 -1.19 -18.87 13.00
CA ASP A 103 -2.59 -18.58 12.66
C ASP A 103 -3.11 -17.22 13.14
#